data_AF-A0A383ERY1-F1
#
_entry.id   AF-A0A383ERY1-F1
#
_cell.length_a   1.000
_cell.length_b   1.000
_cell.length_c   1.000
_cell.angle_alpha   90.00
_cell.angle_beta   90.00
_cell.angle_gamma   90.00
#
_symmetry.space_group_name_H-M   'P 1'
#
loop_
_entity.id
_entity.type
_entity.pdbx_description
1 polymer ?
#
loop_
_entity_poly.entity_id
_entity_poly.type
_entity_poly.pdbx_seq_one_letter_code
_entity_poly.pdbx_strand_id
1 'polypeptide(L)'
;MQISSSKTENPMDGRWVKGRWVRQENDVSASITAKDFLPELGKGRFTLGISMPSRMEWGFYASLVLIALAMRLYDLGGRAVHHDESLHGYFAYQMFVGGGYDHNPLMHGMFLFHSIATSFFLFGDSEFSMRLPMALFGAGLVLVPLILKPRIGQFGSLACAILLAFSPSLIY
;
A
#
# COMPACT_ATOMS: atom_id res chain seq x y z
N MET A 1 21.26 -42.32 65.22
CA MET A 1 19.92 -41.76 64.95
C MET A 1 19.78 -40.51 65.78
N GLN A 2 19.94 -39.31 65.18
CA GLN A 2 19.48 -37.98 65.63
C GLN A 2 20.09 -36.93 64.66
N ILE A 3 19.38 -36.66 63.56
CA ILE A 3 18.60 -35.44 63.26
C ILE A 3 19.51 -34.23 62.94
N SER A 4 19.63 -34.00 61.63
CA SER A 4 20.14 -32.79 60.98
C SER A 4 19.42 -31.55 61.52
N SER A 5 20.18 -30.60 62.09
CA SER A 5 19.68 -29.30 62.50
C SER A 5 19.25 -28.51 61.25
N SER A 6 17.94 -28.34 61.07
CA SER A 6 17.37 -27.41 60.10
C SER A 6 17.80 -25.99 60.47
N LYS A 7 18.53 -25.32 59.57
CA LYS A 7 18.75 -23.87 59.64
C LYS A 7 17.38 -23.19 59.67
N THR A 8 16.99 -22.69 60.84
CA THR A 8 15.88 -21.74 60.97
C THR A 8 16.36 -20.43 60.38
N GLU A 9 15.85 -20.07 59.20
CA GLU A 9 16.05 -18.75 58.62
C GLU A 9 15.52 -17.70 59.60
N ASN A 10 16.42 -16.88 60.14
CA ASN A 10 16.06 -15.79 61.04
C ASN A 10 15.54 -14.64 60.15
N PRO A 11 14.27 -14.20 60.26
CA PRO A 11 13.67 -13.22 59.35
C PRO A 11 14.22 -11.78 59.48
N MET A 12 15.34 -11.59 60.18
CA MET A 12 15.85 -10.29 60.66
C MET A 12 17.16 -9.82 60.00
N ASP A 13 17.67 -10.49 58.96
CA ASP A 13 18.86 -10.02 58.24
C ASP A 13 18.54 -8.78 57.37
N GLY A 14 18.70 -7.61 57.98
CA GLY A 14 18.63 -6.30 57.35
C GLY A 14 19.79 -5.41 57.80
N ARG A 15 20.11 -4.37 57.02
CA ARG A 15 21.19 -3.42 57.31
C ARG A 15 20.68 -1.97 57.25
N TRP A 16 21.17 -1.12 58.15
CA TRP A 16 20.94 0.33 58.09
C TRP A 16 21.82 0.96 57.00
N VAL A 17 21.21 1.66 56.05
CA VAL A 17 21.93 2.48 55.05
C VAL A 17 21.30 3.86 55.00
N LYS A 18 22.08 4.91 55.30
CA LYS A 18 21.66 6.32 55.27
C LYS A 18 20.34 6.60 56.01
N GLY A 19 20.19 6.05 57.21
CA GLY A 19 19.04 6.32 58.08
C GLY A 19 17.75 5.57 57.72
N ARG A 20 17.79 4.60 56.81
CA ARG A 20 16.64 3.73 56.48
C ARG A 20 17.03 2.25 56.65
N TRP A 21 16.14 1.45 57.22
CA TRP A 21 16.34 -0.01 57.38
C TRP A 21 15.99 -0.70 56.07
N VAL A 22 16.94 -1.46 55.51
CA VAL A 22 16.76 -2.19 54.24
C VAL A 22 16.99 -3.69 54.49
N ARG A 23 16.03 -4.52 54.09
CA ARG A 23 16.13 -5.99 54.21
C ARG A 23 17.08 -6.53 53.15
N GLN A 24 17.93 -7.50 53.48
CA GLN A 24 18.79 -8.14 52.49
C GLN A 24 17.92 -8.99 51.56
N GLU A 25 17.56 -8.41 50.42
CA GLU A 25 16.78 -9.07 49.38
C GLU A 25 17.71 -10.05 48.67
N ASN A 26 17.59 -11.35 48.98
CA ASN A 26 18.22 -12.39 48.19
C ASN A 26 17.67 -12.29 46.76
N ASP A 27 18.57 -11.98 45.82
CA ASP A 27 18.54 -12.13 44.37
C ASP A 27 17.29 -12.78 43.72
N VAL A 28 16.13 -12.10 43.75
CA VAL A 28 14.99 -12.48 42.88
C VAL A 28 14.43 -11.27 42.12
N SER A 29 14.78 -10.05 42.49
CA SER A 29 14.42 -8.84 41.74
C SER A 29 15.56 -8.40 40.83
N ALA A 30 16.00 -9.29 39.93
CA ALA A 30 16.41 -8.83 38.62
C ALA A 30 15.18 -8.15 38.02
N SER A 31 15.09 -6.83 38.20
CA SER A 31 14.00 -6.00 37.72
C SER A 31 13.96 -6.16 36.20
N ILE A 32 13.15 -7.09 35.71
CA ILE A 32 12.90 -7.24 34.29
C ILE A 32 12.25 -5.93 33.86
N THR A 33 13.07 -5.03 33.36
CA THR A 33 12.65 -3.68 33.02
C THR A 33 11.99 -3.81 31.66
N ALA A 34 10.95 -3.03 31.37
CA ALA A 34 10.30 -3.05 30.05
C ALA A 34 11.31 -2.92 28.88
N LYS A 35 12.46 -2.29 29.13
CA LYS A 35 13.60 -2.17 28.20
C LYS A 35 14.26 -3.51 27.84
N ASP A 36 14.26 -4.49 28.74
CA ASP A 36 14.82 -5.83 28.53
C ASP A 36 13.93 -6.69 27.61
N PHE A 37 12.64 -6.36 27.51
CA PHE A 37 11.70 -6.93 26.54
C PHE A 37 11.62 -6.15 25.22
N LEU A 38 12.29 -4.99 25.13
CA LEU A 38 12.35 -4.15 23.93
C LEU A 38 13.64 -4.28 23.06
N PRO A 39 14.45 -5.36 23.07
CA PRO A 39 15.53 -5.49 22.09
C PRO A 39 15.05 -6.01 20.71
N GLU A 40 13.86 -6.62 20.64
CA GLU A 40 13.43 -7.44 19.49
C GLU A 40 12.40 -6.74 18.56
N LEU A 41 11.70 -5.70 19.03
CA LEU A 41 10.68 -5.00 18.21
C LEU A 41 11.26 -4.04 17.17
N GLY A 42 12.57 -3.81 17.17
CA GLY A 42 13.23 -2.76 16.37
C GLY A 42 14.08 -3.24 15.18
N LYS A 43 14.17 -4.54 14.92
CA LYS A 43 15.11 -5.08 13.90
C LYS A 43 14.48 -6.02 12.87
N GLY A 44 13.17 -5.93 12.67
CA GLY A 44 12.56 -6.40 11.42
C GLY A 44 12.91 -5.45 10.26
N ARG A 45 14.20 -5.32 9.91
CA ARG A 45 14.62 -4.72 8.64
C ARG A 45 13.96 -5.58 7.57
N PHE A 46 12.88 -5.09 6.96
CA PHE A 46 12.25 -5.71 5.80
C PHE A 46 13.18 -5.57 4.59
N THR A 47 14.35 -6.18 4.65
CA THR A 47 15.31 -6.29 3.56
C THR A 47 15.39 -7.76 3.18
N LEU A 48 14.27 -8.33 2.74
CA LEU A 48 14.28 -9.65 2.12
C LEU A 48 14.81 -9.49 0.68
N GLY A 49 16.14 -9.57 0.55
CA GLY A 49 16.78 -10.56 -0.30
C GLY A 49 17.08 -10.25 -1.76
N ILE A 50 16.54 -9.20 -2.37
CA ILE A 50 16.95 -8.80 -3.73
C ILE A 50 17.11 -7.28 -3.73
N SER A 51 18.32 -6.81 -4.02
CA SER A 51 18.59 -5.43 -4.41
C SER A 51 18.73 -5.46 -5.93
N MET A 52 17.66 -5.20 -6.67
CA MET A 52 17.83 -5.02 -8.12
C MET A 52 18.55 -3.69 -8.35
N PRO A 53 19.56 -3.65 -9.24
CA PRO A 53 20.10 -2.37 -9.67
C PRO A 53 18.96 -1.55 -10.28
N SER A 54 18.88 -0.28 -9.91
CA SER A 54 17.72 0.58 -10.22
C SER A 54 17.32 0.53 -11.70
N ARG A 55 18.30 0.43 -12.62
CA ARG A 55 18.06 0.32 -14.07
C ARG A 55 17.24 -0.91 -14.47
N MET A 56 17.52 -2.07 -13.90
CA MET A 56 16.77 -3.30 -14.20
C MET A 56 15.38 -3.27 -13.60
N GLU A 57 15.27 -2.73 -12.39
CA GLU A 57 13.97 -2.55 -11.72
C GLU A 57 13.06 -1.65 -12.57
N TRP A 58 13.53 -0.48 -12.98
CA TRP A 58 12.78 0.40 -13.88
C TRP A 58 12.39 -0.29 -15.19
N GLY A 59 13.29 -1.09 -15.77
CA GLY A 59 12.99 -1.89 -16.96
C GLY A 59 11.86 -2.90 -16.73
N PHE A 60 11.86 -3.56 -15.57
CA PHE A 60 10.80 -4.51 -15.19
C PHE A 60 9.45 -3.79 -15.02
N TYR A 61 9.40 -2.70 -14.26
CA TYR A 61 8.17 -1.90 -14.11
C TYR A 61 7.68 -1.35 -15.43
N ALA A 62 8.58 -0.83 -16.28
CA ALA A 62 8.22 -0.37 -17.62
C ALA A 62 7.62 -1.49 -18.46
N SER A 63 8.21 -2.69 -18.43
CA SER A 63 7.66 -3.86 -19.13
C SER A 63 6.26 -4.23 -18.63
N LEU A 64 6.02 -4.21 -17.31
CA LEU A 64 4.71 -4.50 -16.73
C LEU A 64 3.67 -3.46 -17.13
N VAL A 65 4.02 -2.17 -17.12
CA VAL A 65 3.12 -1.09 -17.56
C VAL A 65 2.80 -1.23 -19.05
N LEU A 66 3.79 -1.55 -19.88
CA LEU A 66 3.57 -1.75 -21.32
C LEU A 66 2.64 -2.94 -21.59
N ILE A 67 2.82 -4.05 -20.88
CA ILE A 67 1.92 -5.21 -20.97
C ILE A 67 0.51 -4.83 -20.48
N ALA A 68 0.41 -4.17 -19.33
CA ALA A 68 -0.85 -3.73 -18.75
C ALA A 68 -1.61 -2.74 -19.65
N LEU A 69 -0.88 -1.86 -20.35
CA LEU A 69 -1.41 -0.92 -21.33
C LEU A 69 -1.88 -1.64 -22.58
N ALA A 70 -1.06 -2.55 -23.13
CA ALA A 70 -1.43 -3.34 -24.30
C ALA A 70 -2.70 -4.17 -24.06
N MET A 71 -2.80 -4.83 -22.90
CA MET A 71 -4.00 -5.59 -22.51
C MET A 71 -5.26 -4.72 -22.43
N ARG A 72 -5.13 -3.47 -21.94
CA ARG A 72 -6.26 -2.55 -21.80
C ARG A 72 -6.65 -1.88 -23.12
N LEU A 73 -5.71 -1.65 -24.03
CA LEU A 73 -5.97 -1.00 -25.31
C LEU A 73 -6.42 -1.97 -26.41
N TYR A 74 -6.13 -3.27 -26.29
CA TYR A 74 -6.34 -4.27 -27.35
C TYR A 74 -7.78 -4.32 -27.91
N ASP A 75 -8.81 -4.21 -27.05
CA ASP A 75 -10.22 -4.25 -27.46
C ASP A 75 -11.06 -3.20 -26.71
N LEU A 76 -10.52 -1.99 -26.58
CA LEU A 76 -11.15 -0.95 -25.77
C LEU A 76 -12.45 -0.42 -26.41
N GLY A 77 -12.53 -0.40 -27.73
CA GLY A 77 -13.69 0.10 -28.48
C GLY A 77 -14.66 -0.97 -28.98
N GLY A 78 -14.33 -2.27 -28.88
CA GLY A 78 -15.13 -3.32 -29.54
C GLY A 78 -16.44 -3.68 -28.82
N ARG A 79 -16.61 -3.25 -27.56
CA ARG A 79 -17.78 -3.56 -26.74
C ARG A 79 -18.79 -2.42 -26.75
N ALA A 80 -20.08 -2.78 -26.81
CA ALA A 80 -21.18 -1.84 -26.66
C ALA A 80 -21.08 -1.06 -25.33
N VAL A 81 -21.51 0.20 -25.37
CA VAL A 81 -21.45 1.11 -24.23
C VAL A 81 -22.45 0.69 -23.16
N HIS A 82 -21.99 0.53 -21.92
CA HIS A 82 -22.86 0.24 -20.78
C HIS A 82 -23.64 1.49 -20.33
N HIS A 83 -24.68 1.30 -19.50
CA HIS A 83 -25.54 2.40 -19.07
C HIS A 83 -24.78 3.46 -18.24
N ASP A 84 -23.88 3.04 -17.37
CA ASP A 84 -23.02 3.92 -16.58
C ASP A 84 -21.98 4.64 -17.46
N GLU A 85 -21.40 3.94 -18.43
CA GLU A 85 -20.47 4.54 -19.40
C GLU A 85 -21.15 5.62 -20.28
N SER A 86 -22.39 5.39 -20.72
CA SER A 86 -23.08 6.33 -21.61
C SER A 86 -23.37 7.67 -20.95
N LEU A 87 -23.69 7.64 -19.66
CA LEU A 87 -23.84 8.84 -18.84
C LEU A 87 -22.53 9.63 -18.79
N HIS A 88 -21.40 8.97 -18.53
CA HIS A 88 -20.10 9.63 -18.52
C HIS A 88 -19.69 10.20 -19.88
N GLY A 89 -19.92 9.43 -20.95
CA GLY A 89 -19.69 9.86 -22.33
C GLY A 89 -20.52 11.08 -22.71
N TYR A 90 -21.81 11.08 -22.37
CA TYR A 90 -22.72 12.17 -22.73
C TYR A 90 -22.33 13.51 -22.10
N PHE A 91 -22.11 13.56 -20.78
CA PHE A 91 -21.73 14.81 -20.12
C PHE A 91 -20.35 15.31 -20.54
N ALA A 92 -19.40 14.40 -20.79
CA ALA A 92 -18.10 14.76 -21.34
C ALA A 92 -18.22 15.31 -22.78
N TYR A 93 -19.10 14.73 -23.59
CA TYR A 93 -19.38 15.21 -24.95
C TYR A 93 -20.03 16.61 -24.93
N GLN A 94 -21.00 16.84 -24.04
CA GLN A 94 -21.58 18.19 -23.87
C GLN A 94 -20.52 19.23 -23.52
N MET A 95 -19.57 18.89 -22.65
CA MET A 95 -18.45 19.75 -22.32
C MET A 95 -17.53 19.98 -23.52
N PHE A 96 -17.22 18.92 -24.27
CA PHE A 96 -16.40 18.97 -25.49
C PHE A 96 -16.99 19.88 -26.58
N VAL A 97 -18.31 19.86 -26.78
CA VAL A 97 -19.01 20.70 -27.78
C VAL A 97 -19.21 22.15 -27.30
N GLY A 98 -18.82 22.48 -26.07
CA GLY A 98 -18.88 23.85 -25.54
C GLY A 98 -20.11 24.16 -24.68
N GLY A 99 -20.84 23.13 -24.22
CA GLY A 99 -21.94 23.27 -23.26
C GLY A 99 -21.51 23.66 -21.84
N GLY A 100 -20.19 23.69 -21.58
CA GLY A 100 -19.63 23.95 -20.26
C GLY A 100 -19.76 22.77 -19.29
N TYR A 101 -19.22 22.92 -18.09
CA TYR A 101 -19.47 21.98 -17.00
C TYR A 101 -20.60 22.51 -16.13
N ASP A 102 -21.68 21.73 -16.01
CA ASP A 102 -22.72 21.96 -15.02
C ASP A 102 -22.69 20.84 -13.97
N HIS A 103 -22.68 21.23 -12.69
CA HIS A 103 -22.57 20.28 -11.60
C HIS A 103 -23.93 19.67 -11.31
N ASN A 104 -24.13 18.43 -11.77
CA ASN A 104 -25.32 17.67 -11.44
C ASN A 104 -25.07 16.78 -10.19
N PRO A 105 -25.84 16.94 -9.10
CA PRO A 105 -25.68 16.12 -7.89
C PRO A 105 -25.96 14.62 -8.12
N LEU A 106 -26.58 14.24 -9.23
CA LEU A 106 -26.80 12.84 -9.64
C LEU A 106 -25.57 12.20 -10.30
N MET A 107 -24.54 12.99 -10.64
CA MET A 107 -23.39 12.55 -11.44
C MET A 107 -22.08 12.72 -10.65
N HIS A 108 -21.15 11.77 -10.82
CA HIS A 108 -19.89 11.76 -10.08
C HIS A 108 -18.72 12.43 -10.80
N GLY A 109 -17.83 13.03 -10.01
CA GLY A 109 -16.44 13.33 -10.34
C GLY A 109 -16.19 14.30 -11.49
N MET A 110 -16.02 15.59 -11.18
CA MET A 110 -15.53 16.64 -12.10
C MET A 110 -14.35 16.20 -12.96
N PHE A 111 -13.36 15.56 -12.34
CA PHE A 111 -12.11 15.13 -12.98
C PHE A 111 -12.34 14.12 -14.10
N LEU A 112 -13.31 13.21 -13.92
CA LEU A 112 -13.60 12.17 -14.90
C LEU A 112 -14.11 12.79 -16.21
N PHE A 113 -15.09 13.69 -16.13
CA PHE A 113 -15.64 14.36 -17.30
C PHE A 113 -14.59 15.18 -18.05
N HIS A 114 -13.73 15.90 -17.32
CA HIS A 114 -12.65 16.68 -17.94
C HIS A 114 -11.63 15.78 -18.62
N SER A 115 -11.31 14.62 -18.03
CA SER A 115 -10.37 13.66 -18.63
C SER A 115 -10.93 13.06 -19.92
N ILE A 116 -12.21 12.68 -19.93
CA ILE A 116 -12.89 12.17 -21.13
C ILE A 116 -13.02 13.27 -22.19
N ALA A 117 -13.45 14.48 -21.82
CA ALA A 117 -13.58 15.61 -22.74
C ALA A 117 -12.22 15.99 -23.36
N THR A 118 -11.13 15.91 -22.60
CA THR A 118 -9.76 16.07 -23.12
C THR A 118 -9.41 14.97 -24.12
N SER A 119 -9.81 13.74 -23.85
CA SER A 119 -9.62 12.62 -24.79
C SER A 119 -10.40 12.84 -26.09
N PHE A 120 -11.65 13.30 -26.00
CA PHE A 120 -12.46 13.68 -27.17
C PHE A 120 -11.83 14.84 -27.96
N PHE A 121 -11.27 15.83 -27.26
CA PHE A 121 -10.55 16.93 -27.90
C PHE A 121 -9.31 16.45 -28.68
N LEU A 122 -8.58 15.45 -28.18
CA LEU A 122 -7.36 14.95 -28.80
C LEU A 122 -7.60 13.92 -29.91
N PHE A 123 -8.59 13.05 -29.76
CA PHE A 123 -8.77 11.86 -30.61
C PHE A 123 -10.15 11.80 -31.28
N GLY A 124 -11.04 12.76 -31.03
CA GLY A 124 -12.43 12.76 -31.51
C GLY A 124 -13.38 11.96 -30.61
N ASP A 125 -14.68 12.12 -30.86
CA ASP A 125 -15.75 11.41 -30.17
C ASP A 125 -15.88 9.96 -30.69
N SER A 126 -15.39 9.01 -29.89
CA SER A 126 -15.54 7.57 -30.15
C SER A 126 -15.57 6.80 -28.83
N GLU A 127 -16.06 5.58 -28.88
CA GLU A 127 -16.07 4.64 -27.75
C GLU A 127 -14.65 4.36 -27.24
N PHE A 128 -13.67 4.33 -28.16
CA PHE A 128 -12.26 4.22 -27.82
C PHE A 128 -11.77 5.43 -27.04
N SER A 129 -11.98 6.64 -27.57
CA SER A 129 -11.57 7.88 -26.91
C SER A 129 -12.24 8.06 -25.55
N MET A 130 -13.49 7.62 -25.41
CA MET A 130 -14.25 7.72 -24.16
C MET A 130 -13.61 6.93 -23.02
N ARG A 131 -13.13 5.71 -23.31
CA ARG A 131 -12.55 4.79 -22.32
C ARG A 131 -11.04 4.94 -22.16
N LEU A 132 -10.39 5.68 -23.06
CA LEU A 132 -8.94 5.87 -23.08
C LEU A 132 -8.37 6.42 -21.75
N PRO A 133 -8.97 7.44 -21.10
CA PRO A 133 -8.48 7.90 -19.81
C PRO A 133 -8.47 6.79 -18.74
N MET A 134 -9.52 5.98 -18.67
CA MET A 134 -9.66 4.89 -17.71
C MET A 134 -8.59 3.83 -17.95
N ALA A 135 -8.35 3.47 -19.22
CA ALA A 135 -7.28 2.55 -19.60
C ALA A 135 -5.89 3.07 -19.20
N LEU A 136 -5.61 4.37 -19.40
CA LEU A 136 -4.34 4.99 -19.03
C LEU A 136 -4.13 5.04 -17.51
N PHE A 137 -5.13 5.47 -16.74
CA PHE A 137 -5.04 5.48 -15.28
C PHE A 137 -4.95 4.07 -14.71
N GLY A 138 -5.67 3.11 -15.28
CA GLY A 138 -5.58 1.70 -14.91
C GLY A 138 -4.19 1.11 -15.17
N ALA A 139 -3.55 1.43 -16.29
CA ALA A 139 -2.17 1.05 -16.56
C ALA A 139 -1.18 1.75 -15.62
N GLY A 140 -1.41 3.03 -15.32
CA GLY A 140 -0.62 3.80 -14.36
C GLY A 140 -0.67 3.24 -12.93
N LEU A 141 -1.77 2.58 -12.56
CA LEU A 141 -1.95 1.96 -11.25
C LEU A 141 -0.89 0.88 -10.95
N VAL A 142 -0.31 0.25 -11.98
CA VAL A 142 0.81 -0.71 -11.87
C VAL A 142 2.08 -0.07 -11.30
N LEU A 143 2.22 1.26 -11.38
CA LEU A 143 3.35 2.00 -10.81
C LEU A 143 3.15 2.39 -9.34
N VAL A 144 1.93 2.33 -8.80
CA VAL A 144 1.65 2.71 -7.40
C VAL A 144 2.48 1.93 -6.38
N PRO A 145 2.75 0.61 -6.55
CA PRO A 145 3.63 -0.13 -5.66
C PRO A 145 5.03 0.48 -5.49
N LEU A 146 5.56 1.18 -6.51
CA LEU A 146 6.86 1.87 -6.41
C LEU A 146 6.87 2.95 -5.31
N ILE A 147 5.76 3.65 -5.15
CA ILE A 147 5.60 4.68 -4.10
C ILE A 147 5.54 4.01 -2.72
N LEU A 148 4.92 2.83 -2.63
CA LEU A 148 4.82 2.07 -1.38
C LEU A 148 6.06 1.21 -1.09
N LYS A 149 6.98 1.06 -2.04
CA LYS A 149 8.21 0.26 -1.93
C LYS A 149 8.98 0.47 -0.62
N PRO A 150 9.16 1.70 -0.08
CA PRO A 150 9.86 1.89 1.19
C PRO A 150 9.20 1.19 2.39
N ARG A 151 7.89 0.88 2.31
CA ARG A 151 7.11 0.23 3.38
C ARG A 151 6.95 -1.27 3.17
N ILE A 152 6.76 -1.72 1.92
CA ILE A 152 6.47 -3.13 1.58
C ILE A 152 7.70 -3.92 1.09
N GLY A 153 8.83 -3.24 0.91
CA GLY A 153 10.06 -3.83 0.38
C GLY A 153 10.01 -4.11 -1.13
N GLN A 154 11.15 -4.54 -1.69
CA GLN A 154 11.26 -4.80 -3.13
C GLN A 154 10.38 -5.96 -3.59
N PHE A 155 10.36 -7.06 -2.84
CA PHE A 155 9.54 -8.23 -3.19
C PHE A 155 8.04 -7.93 -3.15
N GLY A 156 7.57 -7.27 -2.10
CA GLY A 156 6.16 -6.86 -1.98
C GLY A 156 5.75 -5.92 -3.11
N SER A 157 6.61 -4.95 -3.44
CA SER A 157 6.36 -4.02 -4.54
C SER A 157 6.26 -4.71 -5.91
N LEU A 158 7.12 -5.69 -6.19
CA LEU A 158 7.08 -6.46 -7.43
C LEU A 158 5.86 -7.38 -7.49
N ALA A 159 5.57 -8.11 -6.41
CA ALA A 159 4.40 -8.97 -6.33
C ALA A 159 3.10 -8.18 -6.52
N CYS A 160 2.96 -7.03 -5.86
CA CYS A 160 1.81 -6.14 -6.06
C CYS A 160 1.70 -5.66 -7.51
N ALA A 161 2.80 -5.22 -8.13
CA ALA A 161 2.77 -4.74 -9.51
C ALA A 161 2.33 -5.82 -10.51
N ILE A 162 2.80 -7.06 -10.32
CA ILE A 162 2.37 -8.21 -11.13
C ILE A 162 0.87 -8.47 -10.93
N LEU A 163 0.41 -8.53 -9.68
CA LEU A 163 -1.01 -8.76 -9.38
C LEU A 163 -1.90 -7.68 -9.99
N LEU A 164 -1.49 -6.40 -9.92
CA LEU A 164 -2.24 -5.29 -10.50
C LEU A 164 -2.23 -5.32 -12.04
N ALA A 165 -1.12 -5.73 -12.66
CA ALA A 165 -1.01 -5.82 -14.11
C ALA A 165 -1.92 -6.92 -14.70
N PHE A 166 -2.03 -8.07 -14.02
CA PHE A 166 -2.75 -9.27 -14.51
C PHE A 166 -4.08 -9.57 -13.80
N SER A 167 -4.55 -8.73 -12.88
CA SER A 167 -5.80 -8.98 -12.17
C SER A 167 -7.00 -8.86 -13.12
N PRO A 168 -7.84 -9.91 -13.27
CA PRO A 168 -9.03 -9.86 -14.12
C PRO A 168 -10.00 -8.75 -13.70
N SER A 169 -10.14 -8.49 -12.40
CA SER A 169 -11.07 -7.48 -11.87
C SER A 169 -10.64 -6.04 -12.13
N LEU A 170 -9.38 -5.81 -12.50
CA LEU A 170 -8.82 -4.48 -12.80
C LEU A 170 -8.58 -4.26 -14.29
N ILE A 171 -8.78 -5.30 -15.09
CA ILE A 171 -8.73 -5.26 -16.55
C ILE A 171 -10.14 -5.11 -17.13
N TYR A 172 -11.15 -5.67 -16.45
CA TYR A 172 -12.56 -5.39 -16.73
C TYR A 172 -12.89 -3.93 -16.47
#